data_AF-I1VA79-F1
#
_entry.id   AF-I1VA79-F1
#
_cell.length_a   1.000
_cell.length_b   1.000
_cell.length_c   1.000
_cell.angle_alpha   90.00
_cell.angle_beta   90.00
_cell.angle_gamma   90.00
#
_symmetry.space_group_name_H-M   'P 1'
#
loop_
_entity.id
_entity.type
_entity.pdbx_description
1 polymer ?
#
loop_
_entity_poly.entity_id
_entity_poly.type
_entity_poly.pdbx_seq_one_letter_code
_entity_poly.pdbx_strand_id
1 'polypeptide(L)'
;VDPIQLQKIKDILKKLPTDASKYSSINNLFQCHLFLPLNSPLRDEVIGDVMPTKRLAKRAVALKASIMLHELKELDDNHLFPVPRLNVIDDESSTEDEENSAAPQLNKENIAVYNRRLPGCFSNCRPVPGQPCFVYAIDFTLIKPCLDITKLYFPFAVDTKLAILTSKVIPAICPFPVITRAGEFLVNLCGADSVILDQS
;
A
#
# COMPACT_ATOMS: atom_id res chain seq x y z
N VAL A 1 -2.18 17.30 32.92
CA VAL A 1 -0.99 16.44 33.11
C VAL A 1 -0.64 16.48 34.58
N ASP A 2 -0.63 15.33 35.25
CA ASP A 2 -0.44 15.30 36.70
C ASP A 2 0.91 15.91 37.10
N PRO A 3 0.96 16.83 38.07
CA PRO A 3 2.20 17.48 38.49
C PRO A 3 3.26 16.47 38.98
N ILE A 4 2.80 15.33 39.51
CA ILE A 4 3.63 14.21 39.94
C ILE A 4 4.28 13.48 38.74
N GLN A 5 3.56 13.34 37.62
CA GLN A 5 4.14 12.79 36.39
C GLN A 5 5.19 13.74 35.81
N LEU A 6 4.93 15.05 35.83
CA LEU A 6 5.88 16.04 35.36
C LEU A 6 7.17 16.04 36.19
N GLN A 7 7.04 15.85 37.51
CA GLN A 7 8.17 15.71 38.42
C GLN A 7 9.00 14.46 38.11
N LYS A 8 8.33 13.31 37.93
CA LYS A 8 8.98 12.05 37.55
C LYS A 8 9.72 12.16 36.22
N ILE A 9 9.13 12.84 35.23
CA ILE A 9 9.77 13.05 33.92
C ILE A 9 11.02 13.93 34.06
N LYS A 10 10.95 15.03 34.84
CA LYS A 10 12.11 15.88 35.12
C LYS A 10 13.22 15.14 35.85
N ASP A 11 12.87 14.29 36.80
CA ASP A 11 13.83 13.48 37.56
C ASP A 11 14.49 12.38 36.70
N ILE A 12 13.77 11.85 35.71
CA ILE A 12 14.31 10.90 34.72
C ILE A 12 15.28 11.61 33.78
N LEU A 13 14.93 12.80 33.28
CA LEU A 13 15.78 13.58 32.39
C LEU A 13 17.07 14.04 33.08
N LYS A 14 17.02 14.30 34.39
CA LYS A 14 18.18 14.68 35.21
C LYS A 14 19.14 13.51 35.48
N LYS A 15 18.71 12.26 35.27
CA LYS A 15 19.52 11.04 35.40
C LYS A 15 20.15 10.61 34.08
N LEU A 16 19.82 11.26 32.97
CA LEU A 16 20.52 11.05 31.71
C LEU A 16 21.90 11.72 31.79
N PRO A 17 22.98 11.06 31.33
CA PRO A 17 24.32 11.65 31.39
C PRO A 17 24.40 12.88 30.49
N THR A 18 24.32 14.06 31.08
CA THR A 18 24.77 15.32 30.48
C THR A 18 26.28 15.39 30.65
N ASP A 19 27.04 14.87 29.69
CA ASP A 19 28.42 15.32 29.50
C ASP A 19 28.83 15.19 28.03
N ALA A 20 28.94 16.36 27.41
CA ALA A 20 29.54 16.55 26.11
C ALA A 20 31.07 16.50 26.26
N SER A 21 31.68 15.32 26.36
CA SER A 21 33.05 15.09 25.87
C SER A 21 33.37 13.60 25.85
N LYS A 22 34.02 13.16 24.75
CA LYS A 22 34.74 11.89 24.60
C LYS A 22 33.87 10.62 24.57
N TYR A 23 33.52 10.21 23.35
CA TYR A 23 33.06 8.85 23.05
C TYR A 23 34.16 7.83 23.40
N SER A 24 34.11 7.30 24.62
CA SER A 24 34.57 5.95 24.92
C SER A 24 33.33 5.03 24.92
N SER A 25 33.49 3.86 24.33
CA SER A 25 32.46 2.88 23.97
C SER A 25 31.32 2.75 24.99
N ILE A 26 30.15 3.35 24.71
CA ILE A 26 28.90 3.02 25.40
C ILE A 26 28.14 2.04 24.51
N ASN A 27 28.13 0.79 24.94
CA ASN A 27 27.52 -0.38 24.30
C ASN A 27 26.22 -0.08 23.50
N ASN A 28 26.31 -0.23 22.17
CA ASN A 28 25.19 -0.38 21.21
C ASN A 28 24.06 0.67 21.28
N LEU A 29 24.39 1.96 21.29
CA LEU A 29 23.42 3.01 20.95
C LEU A 29 23.28 3.13 19.43
N PHE A 30 22.06 3.42 18.95
CA PHE A 30 21.71 3.48 17.52
C PHE A 30 21.02 4.80 17.20
N GLN A 31 21.43 5.43 16.10
CA GLN A 31 20.76 6.58 15.50
C GLN A 31 20.26 6.19 14.11
N CYS A 32 19.12 6.72 13.69
CA CYS A 32 18.56 6.47 12.36
C CYS A 32 18.33 7.77 11.61
N HIS A 33 18.63 7.70 10.32
CA HIS A 33 18.50 8.76 9.35
C HIS A 33 17.49 8.31 8.31
N LEU A 34 16.51 9.16 7.99
CA LEU A 34 15.39 8.82 7.13
C LEU A 34 15.30 9.81 5.97
N PHE A 35 15.26 9.27 4.76
CA PHE A 35 14.98 10.01 3.53
C PHE A 35 13.63 9.56 3.00
N LEU A 36 12.74 10.51 2.71
CA LEU A 36 11.46 10.22 2.08
C LEU A 36 11.59 10.26 0.55
N PRO A 37 10.68 9.59 -0.19
CA PRO A 37 10.70 9.62 -1.66
C PRO A 37 10.61 11.05 -2.21
N LEU A 38 11.07 11.26 -3.45
CA LEU A 38 11.07 12.59 -4.10
C LEU A 38 9.68 13.25 -4.17
N ASN A 39 8.60 12.47 -4.07
CA ASN A 39 7.22 12.96 -4.10
C ASN A 39 6.75 13.51 -2.74
N SER A 40 7.52 13.28 -1.67
CA SER A 40 7.29 13.87 -0.36
C SER A 40 7.69 15.36 -0.37
N PRO A 41 6.92 16.25 0.27
CA PRO A 41 7.36 17.64 0.46
C PRO A 41 8.51 17.75 1.47
N LEU A 42 8.62 16.81 2.40
CA LEU A 42 9.76 16.70 3.31
C LEU A 42 10.92 16.04 2.58
N ARG A 43 11.77 16.86 1.96
CA ARG A 43 12.92 16.46 1.14
C ARG A 43 14.22 16.27 1.92
N ASP A 44 14.34 16.99 3.03
CA ASP A 44 15.53 16.98 3.85
C ASP A 44 15.63 15.69 4.66
N GLU A 45 16.86 15.34 5.04
CA GLU A 45 17.14 14.21 5.90
C GLU A 45 16.50 14.41 7.28
N VAL A 46 15.68 13.46 7.71
CA VAL A 46 15.16 13.45 9.08
C VAL A 46 16.11 12.65 9.96
N ILE A 47 16.77 13.34 10.89
CA ILE A 47 17.69 12.73 11.85
C ILE A 47 16.95 12.42 13.14
N GLY A 48 16.88 11.14 13.50
CA GLY A 48 16.26 10.65 14.72
C GLY A 48 17.16 10.76 15.94
N ASP A 49 16.55 10.62 17.12
CA ASP A 49 17.27 10.59 18.38
C ASP A 49 18.07 9.30 18.57
N VAL A 50 19.12 9.38 19.39
CA VAL A 50 19.94 8.23 19.75
C VAL A 50 19.18 7.32 20.72
N MET A 51 19.05 6.04 20.36
CA MET A 51 18.22 5.06 21.06
C MET A 51 18.98 3.76 21.35
N PRO A 52 18.63 3.02 22.42
CA PRO A 52 19.38 1.82 22.82
C PRO A 52 19.15 0.60 21.92
N THR A 53 18.18 0.65 20.99
CA THR A 53 17.95 -0.43 20.02
C THR A 53 17.63 0.13 18.64
N LYS A 54 18.00 -0.60 17.57
CA LYS A 54 17.67 -0.24 16.18
C LYS A 54 16.16 -0.04 15.97
N ARG A 55 15.33 -0.86 16.61
CA ARG A 55 13.86 -0.75 16.52
C ARG A 55 13.35 0.57 17.10
N LEU A 56 13.90 0.99 18.25
CA LEU A 56 13.55 2.27 18.86
C LEU A 56 14.08 3.45 18.03
N ALA A 57 15.31 3.37 17.51
CA ALA A 57 15.88 4.40 16.64
C ALA A 57 15.02 4.62 15.38
N LYS A 58 14.57 3.54 14.72
CA LYS A 58 13.66 3.62 13.56
C LYS A 58 12.31 4.24 13.90
N ARG A 59 11.73 3.88 15.05
CA ARG A 59 10.46 4.46 15.51
C ARG A 59 10.60 5.94 15.85
N ALA A 60 11.71 6.32 16.49
CA ALA A 60 11.99 7.70 16.86
C ALA A 60 12.09 8.60 15.61
N VAL A 61 12.86 8.18 14.60
CA VAL A 61 12.97 8.94 13.35
C VAL A 61 11.66 8.97 12.56
N ALA A 62 10.90 7.86 12.53
CA ALA A 62 9.61 7.82 11.85
C ALA A 62 8.58 8.74 12.52
N LEU A 63 8.50 8.75 13.85
CA LEU A 63 7.62 9.65 14.59
C LEU A 63 7.98 11.12 14.33
N LYS A 64 9.27 11.45 14.34
CA LYS A 64 9.74 12.80 14.01
C LYS A 64 9.36 13.21 12.60
N ALA A 65 9.50 12.31 11.62
CA ALA A 65 9.05 12.56 10.26
C ALA A 65 7.53 12.75 10.16
N SER A 66 6.73 11.97 10.89
CA SER A 66 5.27 12.17 10.96
C SER A 66 4.89 13.52 11.54
N ILE A 67 5.58 14.00 12.58
CA ILE A 67 5.37 15.35 13.14
C ILE A 67 5.65 16.41 12.07
N MET A 68 6.78 16.31 11.38
CA MET A 68 7.13 17.26 10.32
C MET A 68 6.14 17.21 9.14
N LEU A 69 5.68 16.03 8.73
CA LEU A 69 4.67 15.89 7.67
C LEU A 69 3.32 16.47 8.09
N HIS A 70 2.96 16.33 9.36
CA HIS A 70 1.75 16.92 9.91
C HIS A 70 1.85 18.46 9.96
N GLU A 71 2.98 19.01 10.38
CA GLU A 71 3.26 20.46 10.32
C GLU A 71 3.17 21.00 8.88
N LEU A 72 3.55 20.19 7.90
CA LEU A 72 3.41 20.48 6.47
C LEU A 72 1.99 20.26 5.92
N LYS A 73 1.03 19.88 6.76
CA LYS A 73 -0.38 19.58 6.40
C LYS A 73 -0.53 18.45 5.37
N GLU A 74 0.42 17.52 5.33
CA GLU A 74 0.27 16.27 4.55
C GLU A 74 -0.40 15.17 5.36
N LEU A 75 -0.53 15.31 6.69
CA LEU A 75 -1.29 14.41 7.56
C LEU A 75 -2.41 15.20 8.24
N ASP A 76 -3.58 14.59 8.45
CA ASP A 76 -4.72 15.23 9.10
C ASP A 76 -4.57 15.28 10.64
N ASP A 77 -5.23 16.25 11.27
CA ASP A 77 -5.12 16.49 12.72
C ASP A 77 -5.77 15.39 13.57
N ASN A 78 -6.81 14.71 13.05
CA ASN A 78 -7.61 13.79 13.84
C ASN A 78 -7.00 12.38 13.86
N HIS A 79 -6.57 11.88 12.70
CA HIS A 79 -6.16 10.49 12.54
C HIS A 79 -4.70 10.33 12.06
N LEU A 80 -4.00 11.42 11.72
CA LEU A 80 -2.68 11.41 11.09
C LEU A 80 -2.62 10.57 9.81
N PHE A 81 -3.73 10.46 9.11
CA PHE A 81 -3.86 9.91 7.78
C PHE A 81 -3.40 10.93 6.74
N PRO A 82 -2.87 10.46 5.59
CA PRO A 82 -2.52 11.33 4.50
C PRO A 82 -3.69 12.23 4.10
N VAL A 83 -3.45 13.55 4.05
CA VAL A 83 -4.45 14.50 3.55
C VAL A 83 -4.58 14.28 2.04
N PRO A 84 -5.79 14.00 1.52
CA PRO A 84 -6.01 13.95 0.10
C PRO A 84 -5.60 15.29 -0.51
N ARG A 85 -4.64 15.28 -1.44
CA ARG A 85 -4.38 16.47 -2.26
C ARG A 85 -5.61 16.65 -3.14
N LEU A 86 -6.57 17.42 -2.65
CA LEU A 86 -7.65 17.97 -3.46
C LEU A 86 -6.96 18.71 -4.60
N ASN A 87 -7.01 18.14 -5.79
CA ASN A 87 -6.76 18.91 -6.99
C ASN A 87 -7.71 20.11 -6.89
N VAL A 88 -7.18 21.30 -6.68
CA VAL A 88 -7.95 22.54 -6.75
C VAL A 88 -8.36 22.68 -8.22
N ILE A 89 -9.40 21.95 -8.59
CA ILE A 89 -10.25 22.23 -9.71
C ILE A 89 -11.44 22.89 -9.04
N ASP A 90 -11.34 24.21 -8.96
CA ASP A 90 -12.47 25.09 -8.72
C ASP A 90 -13.49 24.76 -9.83
N ASP A 91 -14.52 23.99 -9.51
CA ASP A 91 -15.85 24.11 -10.09
C ASP A 91 -16.81 23.12 -9.42
N GLU A 92 -17.93 23.68 -8.96
CA GLU A 92 -19.00 23.01 -8.23
C GLU A 92 -19.52 21.75 -8.93
N SER A 93 -19.43 20.60 -8.26
CA SER A 93 -20.54 19.64 -8.05
C SER A 93 -20.05 18.20 -7.80
N SER A 94 -20.63 17.58 -6.77
CA SER A 94 -20.83 16.13 -6.56
C SER A 94 -19.64 15.24 -6.13
N THR A 95 -19.60 14.99 -4.81
CA THR A 95 -19.57 13.68 -4.10
C THR A 95 -18.60 12.57 -4.54
N GLU A 96 -17.65 12.29 -3.63
CA GLU A 96 -17.27 10.98 -3.06
C GLU A 96 -16.79 9.86 -4.01
N ASP A 97 -15.46 9.67 -4.08
CA ASP A 97 -14.72 8.52 -3.49
C ASP A 97 -13.46 8.05 -4.27
N GLU A 98 -12.45 7.71 -3.45
CA GLU A 98 -11.08 7.20 -3.65
C GLU A 98 -10.93 6.03 -4.66
N GLU A 99 -9.79 5.66 -5.29
CA GLU A 99 -8.41 5.60 -4.80
C GLU A 99 -7.40 5.18 -5.93
N ASN A 100 -6.12 5.50 -5.68
CA ASN A 100 -4.88 4.81 -6.09
C ASN A 100 -4.21 5.11 -7.45
N SER A 101 -3.16 5.93 -7.38
CA SER A 101 -2.18 6.23 -8.43
C SER A 101 -0.80 5.63 -8.10
N ALA A 102 -0.41 4.58 -8.83
CA ALA A 102 0.98 4.22 -9.05
C ALA A 102 1.29 4.49 -10.53
N ALA A 103 1.78 5.69 -10.86
CA ALA A 103 2.31 5.98 -12.19
C ALA A 103 3.35 7.12 -12.17
N PRO A 104 4.30 7.12 -13.11
CA PRO A 104 5.46 8.01 -13.14
C PRO A 104 5.01 9.47 -13.30
N GLN A 105 5.85 10.42 -12.89
CA GLN A 105 5.62 11.85 -13.10
C GLN A 105 5.45 12.14 -14.60
N LEU A 106 4.21 12.11 -15.08
CA LEU A 106 3.82 12.48 -16.43
C LEU A 106 3.31 13.92 -16.38
N ASN A 107 3.81 14.71 -17.31
CA ASN A 107 3.54 16.11 -17.56
C ASN A 107 2.04 16.41 -17.35
N LYS A 108 1.72 17.41 -16.52
CA LYS A 108 0.38 17.72 -16.01
C LYS A 108 -0.71 17.90 -17.08
N GLU A 109 -0.33 18.19 -18.32
CA GLU A 109 -1.25 18.41 -19.46
C GLU A 109 -1.74 17.12 -20.14
N ASN A 110 -1.10 15.97 -19.88
CA ASN A 110 -1.40 14.69 -20.53
C ASN A 110 -1.92 13.60 -19.58
N ILE A 111 -2.42 13.98 -18.41
CA ILE A 111 -3.13 13.03 -17.53
C ILE A 111 -4.57 12.98 -18.01
N ALA A 112 -4.87 12.06 -18.94
CA ALA A 112 -6.24 11.67 -19.20
C ALA A 112 -6.77 10.99 -17.93
N VAL A 113 -7.52 11.74 -17.11
CA VAL A 113 -8.24 11.21 -15.95
C VAL A 113 -9.40 10.36 -16.48
N TYR A 114 -9.12 9.09 -16.75
CA TYR A 114 -10.19 8.14 -17.01
C TYR A 114 -10.88 7.84 -15.69
N ASN A 115 -12.16 8.20 -15.58
CA ASN A 115 -12.99 7.76 -14.46
C ASN A 115 -13.05 6.23 -14.45
N ARG A 116 -12.30 5.62 -13.53
CA ARG A 116 -12.30 4.18 -13.31
C ARG A 116 -13.63 3.80 -12.68
N ARG A 117 -14.48 3.12 -13.44
CA ARG A 117 -15.74 2.57 -12.91
C ARG A 117 -15.55 1.08 -12.65
N LEU A 118 -15.96 0.64 -11.46
CA LEU A 118 -16.05 -0.80 -11.17
C LEU A 118 -17.26 -1.37 -11.93
N PRO A 119 -17.10 -2.49 -12.67
CA PRO A 119 -18.24 -3.16 -13.29
C PRO A 119 -19.27 -3.58 -12.25
N GLY A 120 -20.57 -3.35 -12.52
CA GLY A 120 -21.64 -3.64 -11.56
C GLY A 120 -21.79 -5.13 -11.18
N CYS A 121 -21.23 -6.04 -11.98
CA CYS A 121 -21.14 -7.47 -11.64
C CYS A 121 -20.19 -7.75 -10.47
N PHE A 122 -19.27 -6.83 -10.14
CA PHE A 122 -18.38 -6.94 -8.97
C PHE A 122 -18.86 -6.13 -7.76
N SER A 123 -19.97 -5.41 -7.87
CA SER A 123 -20.60 -4.74 -6.74
C SER A 123 -21.49 -5.72 -5.97
N ASN A 124 -21.37 -5.79 -4.64
CA ASN A 124 -22.21 -6.67 -3.79
C ASN A 124 -22.28 -8.14 -4.29
N CYS A 125 -21.15 -8.69 -4.73
CA CYS A 125 -21.05 -10.01 -5.35
C CYS A 125 -20.45 -11.08 -4.42
N ARG A 126 -20.43 -10.81 -3.11
CA ARG A 126 -19.87 -11.74 -2.12
C ARG A 126 -20.76 -13.00 -2.03
N PRO A 127 -20.17 -14.21 -2.01
CA PRO A 127 -20.90 -15.45 -1.79
C PRO A 127 -21.65 -15.44 -0.46
N VAL A 128 -22.88 -15.94 -0.46
CA VAL A 128 -23.72 -16.10 0.74
C VAL A 128 -24.02 -17.59 0.92
N PRO A 129 -23.83 -18.16 2.12
CA PRO A 129 -24.17 -19.55 2.39
C PRO A 129 -25.62 -19.88 2.04
N GLY A 130 -25.85 -21.03 1.43
CA GLY A 130 -27.17 -21.46 0.96
C GLY A 130 -27.68 -20.76 -0.31
N GLN A 131 -26.93 -19.80 -0.87
CA GLN A 131 -27.25 -19.19 -2.16
C GLN A 131 -26.34 -19.72 -3.28
N PRO A 132 -26.86 -19.82 -4.52
CA PRO A 132 -26.06 -20.21 -5.66
C PRO A 132 -25.00 -19.16 -5.95
N CYS A 133 -23.77 -19.63 -6.19
CA CYS A 133 -22.62 -18.86 -6.60
C CYS A 133 -22.06 -19.43 -7.90
N PHE A 134 -21.28 -18.63 -8.61
CA PHE A 134 -20.66 -18.98 -9.88
C PHE A 134 -19.14 -19.01 -9.71
N VAL A 135 -18.51 -20.06 -10.25
CA VAL A 135 -17.06 -20.21 -10.29
C VAL A 135 -16.56 -20.00 -11.72
N TYR A 136 -15.63 -19.06 -11.88
CA TYR A 136 -14.95 -18.78 -13.14
C TYR A 136 -13.48 -19.13 -13.00
N ALA A 137 -12.99 -20.11 -13.77
CA ALA A 137 -11.57 -20.41 -13.83
C ALA A 137 -10.84 -19.33 -14.66
N ILE A 138 -9.68 -18.91 -14.17
CA ILE A 138 -8.78 -18.02 -14.90
C ILE A 138 -7.74 -18.90 -15.58
N ASP A 139 -7.91 -19.11 -16.89
CA ASP A 139 -6.98 -19.88 -17.69
C ASP A 139 -5.91 -18.97 -18.31
N PHE A 140 -4.66 -19.39 -18.18
CA PHE A 140 -3.49 -18.72 -18.73
C PHE A 140 -2.88 -19.59 -19.83
N THR A 141 -2.84 -19.07 -21.06
CA THR A 141 -2.19 -19.75 -22.19
C THR A 141 -0.97 -18.96 -22.61
N LEU A 142 0.23 -19.55 -22.50
CA LEU A 142 1.45 -18.87 -22.94
C LEU A 142 1.47 -18.73 -24.47
N ILE A 143 1.37 -17.50 -24.98
CA ILE A 143 1.47 -17.21 -26.41
C ILE A 143 2.94 -17.10 -26.81
N LYS A 144 3.71 -16.32 -26.05
CA LYS A 144 5.10 -15.99 -26.39
C LYS A 144 5.99 -16.06 -25.16
N PRO A 145 6.91 -17.04 -25.06
CA PRO A 145 7.84 -17.13 -23.94
C PRO A 145 8.84 -15.96 -23.94
N CYS A 146 9.30 -15.60 -22.74
CA CYS A 146 10.43 -14.70 -22.59
C CYS A 146 11.72 -15.39 -23.09
N LEU A 147 12.59 -14.63 -23.77
CA LEU A 147 13.87 -15.13 -24.29
C LEU A 147 14.89 -15.40 -23.18
N ASP A 148 14.73 -14.75 -22.02
CA ASP A 148 15.63 -14.91 -20.88
C ASP A 148 15.19 -16.08 -20.00
N ILE A 149 15.74 -17.26 -20.31
CA ILE A 149 15.46 -18.53 -19.61
C ILE A 149 15.74 -18.48 -18.10
N THR A 150 16.59 -17.55 -17.62
CA THR A 150 16.91 -17.43 -16.19
C THR A 150 15.78 -16.79 -15.37
N LYS A 151 14.81 -16.17 -16.06
CA LYS A 151 13.63 -15.52 -15.47
C LYS A 151 12.33 -16.30 -15.70
N LEU A 152 12.44 -17.50 -16.26
CA LEU A 152 11.31 -18.36 -16.61
C LEU A 152 10.77 -19.07 -15.36
N TYR A 153 10.19 -18.30 -14.44
CA TYR A 153 9.32 -18.85 -13.42
C TYR A 153 7.97 -19.15 -14.09
N PHE A 154 7.57 -20.42 -14.10
CA PHE A 154 6.23 -20.83 -14.52
C PHE A 154 5.33 -20.95 -13.29
N PRO A 155 4.67 -19.86 -12.82
CA PRO A 155 3.71 -19.94 -11.73
C PRO A 155 2.50 -20.83 -12.06
N PHE A 156 2.37 -21.28 -13.32
CA PHE A 156 1.24 -22.06 -13.83
C PHE A 156 1.60 -23.54 -14.09
N ALA A 157 2.81 -23.99 -13.74
CA ALA A 157 3.21 -25.40 -13.82
C ALA A 157 2.71 -26.24 -12.62
N VAL A 158 1.90 -25.64 -11.75
CA VAL A 158 1.26 -26.27 -10.61
C VAL A 158 -0.15 -26.69 -10.97
N ASP A 159 -0.63 -27.80 -10.42
CA ASP A 159 -2.00 -28.29 -10.65
C ASP A 159 -3.07 -27.36 -10.05
N THR A 160 -2.67 -26.37 -9.24
CA THR A 160 -3.58 -25.38 -8.66
C THR A 160 -3.86 -24.25 -9.65
N LYS A 161 -5.13 -24.10 -10.02
CA LYS A 161 -5.61 -22.98 -10.83
C LYS A 161 -6.21 -21.87 -9.98
N LEU A 162 -6.20 -20.66 -10.52
CA LEU A 162 -6.88 -19.51 -9.93
C LEU A 162 -8.33 -19.46 -10.44
N ALA A 163 -9.27 -19.12 -9.56
CA ALA A 163 -10.67 -18.97 -9.91
C ALA A 163 -11.30 -17.77 -9.18
N ILE A 164 -12.35 -17.23 -9.77
CA ILE A 164 -13.21 -16.19 -9.20
C ILE A 164 -14.50 -16.86 -8.74
N LEU A 165 -14.82 -16.71 -7.46
CA LEU A 165 -16.08 -17.12 -6.88
C LEU A 165 -16.94 -15.87 -6.62
N THR A 166 -18.14 -15.82 -7.18
CA THR A 166 -19.02 -14.64 -7.12
C THR A 166 -20.49 -15.05 -7.07
N SER A 167 -21.33 -14.29 -6.37
CA SER A 167 -22.79 -14.48 -6.40
C SER A 167 -23.45 -13.88 -7.65
N LYS A 168 -22.71 -13.11 -8.46
CA LYS A 168 -23.19 -12.47 -9.69
C LYS A 168 -22.50 -13.03 -10.92
N VAL A 169 -23.27 -13.13 -12.00
CA VAL A 169 -22.77 -13.54 -13.31
C VAL A 169 -21.84 -12.47 -13.87
N ILE A 170 -20.63 -12.88 -14.26
CA ILE A 170 -19.70 -12.04 -15.02
C ILE A 170 -20.10 -12.11 -16.49
N PRO A 171 -20.31 -10.95 -17.18
CA PRO A 171 -20.55 -10.94 -18.61
C PRO A 171 -19.44 -11.66 -19.38
N ALA A 172 -19.77 -12.24 -20.53
CA ALA A 172 -18.76 -12.84 -21.39
C ALA A 172 -17.71 -11.77 -21.77
N ILE A 173 -16.45 -12.03 -21.42
CA ILE A 173 -15.33 -11.19 -21.79
C ILE A 173 -14.49 -11.89 -22.85
N CYS A 174 -13.95 -11.13 -23.78
CA CYS A 174 -12.99 -11.66 -24.73
C CYS A 174 -11.68 -12.02 -24.01
N PRO A 175 -10.99 -13.10 -24.42
CA PRO A 175 -9.64 -13.35 -23.98
C PRO A 175 -8.74 -12.14 -24.25
N PHE A 176 -7.84 -11.83 -23.33
CA PHE A 176 -6.98 -10.64 -23.42
C PHE A 176 -5.53 -10.97 -23.08
N PRO A 177 -4.56 -10.30 -23.71
CA PRO A 177 -3.16 -10.54 -23.45
C PRO A 177 -2.70 -9.90 -22.14
N VAL A 178 -1.83 -10.59 -21.42
CA VAL A 178 -1.13 -10.10 -20.22
C VAL A 178 0.36 -10.38 -20.38
N ILE A 179 1.17 -9.33 -20.25
CA ILE A 179 2.63 -9.43 -20.33
C ILE A 179 3.19 -9.58 -18.93
N THR A 180 3.95 -10.65 -18.71
CA THR A 180 4.60 -10.97 -17.44
C THR A 180 6.10 -11.16 -17.64
N ARG A 181 6.86 -11.40 -16.55
CA ARG A 181 8.30 -11.72 -16.64
C ARG A 181 8.58 -13.02 -17.41
N ALA A 182 7.63 -13.95 -17.45
CA ALA A 182 7.75 -15.23 -18.13
C ALA A 182 7.40 -15.16 -19.62
N GLY A 183 6.77 -14.07 -20.07
CA GLY A 183 6.31 -13.90 -21.44
C GLY A 183 4.91 -13.30 -21.53
N GLU A 184 4.36 -13.36 -22.74
CA GLU A 184 2.99 -12.94 -23.07
C GLU A 184 2.02 -14.11 -22.93
N PHE A 185 0.98 -13.92 -22.13
CA PHE A 185 -0.06 -14.91 -21.88
C PHE A 185 -1.39 -14.39 -22.42
N LEU A 186 -2.19 -15.27 -23.01
CA LEU A 186 -3.60 -15.05 -23.23
C LEU A 186 -4.36 -15.47 -21.97
N VAL A 187 -5.10 -14.54 -21.38
CA VAL A 187 -5.97 -14.80 -20.24
C VAL A 187 -7.38 -15.01 -20.73
N ASN A 188 -8.01 -16.09 -20.29
CA ASN A 188 -9.41 -16.38 -20.56
C ASN A 188 -10.17 -16.66 -19.25
N LEU A 189 -11.41 -16.17 -19.17
CA LEU A 189 -12.33 -16.55 -18.09
C LEU A 189 -13.27 -17.65 -18.57
N CYS A 190 -13.05 -18.86 -18.06
CA CYS A 190 -13.89 -20.01 -18.34
C CYS A 190 -14.92 -20.15 -17.20
N GLY A 191 -16.18 -19.84 -17.48
CA GLY A 191 -17.29 -20.11 -16.55
C GLY A 191 -17.78 -21.53 -16.75
N ALA A 192 -17.92 -22.31 -15.67
CA ALA A 192 -18.40 -23.68 -15.83
C ALA A 192 -19.36 -24.15 -14.73
N ASP A 193 -19.24 -23.70 -13.48
CA ASP A 193 -19.95 -24.37 -12.39
C ASP A 193 -20.73 -23.42 -11.47
N SER A 194 -21.97 -23.81 -11.17
CA SER A 194 -22.76 -23.23 -10.09
C SER A 194 -22.55 -24.04 -8.81
N VAL A 195 -22.14 -23.39 -7.74
CA VAL A 195 -21.84 -24.02 -6.44
C VAL A 195 -22.68 -23.37 -5.35
N ILE A 196 -23.21 -24.17 -4.43
CA ILE A 196 -23.86 -23.68 -3.20
C ILE A 196 -22.88 -23.92 -2.06
N LEU A 197 -22.61 -22.87 -1.27
CA LEU A 197 -21.74 -22.96 -0.11
C LEU A 197 -22.55 -23.37 1.12
N ASP A 198 -22.05 -24.35 1.88
CA ASP A 198 -22.65 -24.77 3.15
C ASP A 198 -22.45 -23.69 4.23
N GLN A 199 -23.34 -23.69 5.22
CA GLN A 199 -23.15 -22.94 6.47
C GLN A 199 -22.20 -23.74 7.37
N SER A 200 -20.93 -23.30 7.44
CA SER A 200 -19.95 -23.81 8.40
C SER A 200 -20.20 -23.28 9.80
#